data_AF-X1S018-F1
#
_entry.id   AF-X1S018-F1
#
_cell.length_a   1.000
_cell.length_b   1.000
_cell.length_c   1.000
_cell.angle_alpha   90.00
_cell.angle_beta   90.00
_cell.angle_gamma   90.00
#
_symmetry.space_group_name_H-M   'P 1'
#
loop_
_entity.id
_entity.type
_entity.pdbx_description
1 polymer ?
#
loop_
_entity_poly.entity_id
_entity_poly.type
_entity_poly.pdbx_seq_one_letter_code
_entity_poly.pdbx_strand_id
1 'polypeptide(L)'
;MTIEIDDSGTGDLVGDAFIGFLRQETGEMLFKALSVELFKGDNWKNKEPYKMTVDLVKEGLKELKFDKKTEKVLLCRGNIFDQVREYFNDVGIKCEAAIIEGKLQDAVEDRLVEHLRNDLGVRSKKLNRKSVS
;
A
#
# COMPACT_ATOMS: atom_id res chain seq x y z
N MET A 1 -2.28 11.25 -16.46
CA MET A 1 -1.13 10.72 -15.70
C MET A 1 -1.62 9.59 -14.80
N THR A 2 -0.71 8.75 -14.31
CA THR A 2 -1.07 7.54 -13.58
C THR A 2 -0.32 7.46 -12.26
N ILE A 3 -1.08 7.26 -11.19
CA ILE A 3 -0.55 6.87 -9.88
C ILE A 3 -0.84 5.39 -9.66
N GLU A 4 0.19 4.60 -9.44
CA GLU A 4 0.06 3.23 -8.93
C GLU A 4 -0.01 3.25 -7.40
N ILE A 5 -0.83 2.37 -6.84
CA ILE A 5 -0.90 2.12 -5.40
C ILE A 5 -0.85 0.61 -5.18
N ASP A 6 0.08 0.18 -4.32
CA ASP A 6 0.33 -1.21 -3.98
C ASP A 6 0.58 -1.38 -2.48
N ASP A 7 0.54 -2.61 -1.99
CA ASP A 7 0.82 -2.93 -0.59
C ASP A 7 1.83 -4.08 -0.42
N SER A 8 2.48 -4.10 0.74
CA SER A 8 3.26 -5.25 1.19
C SER A 8 3.08 -5.48 2.68
N GLY A 9 3.04 -6.74 3.10
CA GLY A 9 2.92 -7.15 4.51
C GLY A 9 1.48 -7.32 5.02
N THR A 10 0.45 -7.03 4.23
CA THR A 10 -0.96 -7.22 4.67
C THR A 10 -1.39 -8.69 4.67
N GLY A 11 -0.76 -9.53 3.85
CA GLY A 11 -0.96 -10.98 3.83
C GLY A 11 -0.13 -11.75 4.87
N ASP A 12 0.99 -11.18 5.32
CA ASP A 12 1.96 -11.79 6.23
C ASP A 12 2.22 -10.86 7.42
N LEU A 13 1.32 -10.92 8.41
CA LEU A 13 1.26 -10.01 9.57
C LEU A 13 2.37 -10.27 10.61
N VAL A 14 3.63 -10.08 10.19
CA VAL A 14 4.84 -10.24 11.01
C VAL A 14 5.32 -8.92 11.60
N GLY A 15 4.96 -7.80 10.95
CA GLY A 15 5.27 -6.43 11.34
C GLY A 15 4.29 -5.46 10.67
N ASP A 16 4.59 -4.17 10.71
CA ASP A 16 3.77 -3.17 10.01
C ASP A 16 3.73 -3.48 8.50
N ALA A 17 2.57 -3.26 7.90
CA ALA A 17 2.39 -3.31 6.46
C ALA A 17 2.72 -1.93 5.86
N PHE A 18 2.97 -1.89 4.56
CA PHE A 18 3.30 -0.65 3.85
C PHE A 18 2.41 -0.49 2.63
N ILE A 19 1.92 0.74 2.43
CA ILE A 19 1.21 1.17 1.24
C ILE A 19 2.17 2.06 0.45
N GLY A 20 2.49 1.66 -0.77
CA GLY A 20 3.36 2.42 -1.66
C GLY A 20 2.55 3.19 -2.70
N PHE A 21 3.09 4.33 -3.15
CA PHE A 21 2.52 5.15 -4.22
C PHE A 21 3.61 5.49 -5.23
N LEU A 22 3.31 5.44 -6.52
CA LEU A 22 4.23 5.82 -7.59
C LEU A 22 3.51 6.61 -8.69
N ARG A 23 3.93 7.85 -8.92
CA ARG A 23 3.55 8.63 -10.11
C ARG A 23 4.42 8.17 -11.28
N GLN A 24 3.86 7.40 -12.21
CA GLN A 24 4.63 6.72 -13.27
C GLN A 24 5.46 7.70 -14.11
N GLU A 25 4.91 8.87 -14.43
CA GLU A 25 5.53 9.82 -15.36
C GLU A 25 6.75 10.55 -14.78
N THR A 26 6.80 10.73 -13.47
CA THR A 26 7.88 11.50 -12.81
C THR A 26 8.81 10.61 -11.98
N GLY A 27 8.34 9.42 -11.61
CA GLY A 27 9.02 8.54 -10.67
C GLY A 27 8.90 8.98 -9.20
N GLU A 28 8.13 10.03 -8.89
CA GLU A 28 7.81 10.47 -7.53
C GLU A 28 7.13 9.33 -6.76
N MET A 29 7.63 9.05 -5.57
CA MET A 29 7.29 7.87 -4.78
C MET A 29 7.23 8.22 -3.30
N LEU A 30 6.24 7.65 -2.60
CA LEU A 30 6.13 7.75 -1.15
C LEU A 30 5.53 6.47 -0.57
N PHE A 31 5.64 6.34 0.75
CA PHE A 31 5.15 5.17 1.49
C PHE A 31 4.40 5.61 2.73
N LYS A 32 3.39 4.82 3.10
CA LYS A 32 2.64 4.94 4.36
C LYS A 32 2.70 3.62 5.11
N ALA A 33 3.00 3.67 6.40
CA ALA A 33 2.99 2.49 7.26
C ALA A 33 1.59 2.25 7.81
N LEU A 34 1.13 1.01 7.74
CA LEU A 34 -0.11 0.53 8.31
C LEU A 34 0.22 -0.39 9.48
N SER A 35 -0.10 0.07 10.69
CA SER A 35 0.34 -0.63 11.91
C SER A 35 -0.24 -2.04 12.03
N VAL A 36 0.62 -2.99 12.39
CA VAL A 36 0.22 -4.38 12.64
C VAL A 36 -0.80 -4.52 13.78
N GLU A 37 -0.83 -3.56 14.72
CA GLU A 37 -1.77 -3.55 15.83
C GLU A 37 -3.23 -3.39 15.39
N LEU A 38 -3.47 -2.84 14.19
CA LEU A 38 -4.81 -2.72 13.62
C LEU A 38 -5.39 -4.09 13.23
N PHE A 39 -4.55 -5.09 13.00
CA PHE A 39 -4.98 -6.43 12.59
C PHE A 39 -5.28 -7.35 13.77
N LYS A 40 -5.31 -6.83 15.00
CA LYS A 40 -5.51 -7.62 16.23
C LYS A 40 -6.84 -7.33 16.91
N GLY A 41 -7.39 -8.34 17.58
CA GLY A 41 -8.50 -8.20 18.52
C GLY A 41 -9.72 -7.48 17.94
N ASP A 42 -10.22 -6.47 18.65
CA ASP A 42 -11.41 -5.72 18.26
C ASP A 42 -11.15 -4.78 17.07
N ASN A 43 -9.90 -4.38 16.81
CA ASN A 43 -9.57 -3.59 15.62
C ASN A 43 -9.88 -4.37 14.34
N TRP A 44 -9.50 -5.66 14.30
CA TRP A 44 -9.82 -6.52 13.18
C TRP A 44 -11.33 -6.70 12.99
N LYS A 45 -12.06 -6.98 14.08
CA LYS A 45 -13.52 -7.15 14.05
C LYS A 45 -14.23 -5.90 13.50
N ASN A 46 -13.71 -4.72 13.84
CA ASN A 46 -14.26 -3.43 13.41
C ASN A 46 -13.77 -2.97 12.04
N LYS A 47 -12.99 -3.81 11.33
CA LYS A 47 -12.35 -3.50 10.03
C LYS A 47 -11.46 -2.26 10.07
N GLU A 48 -10.83 -1.98 11.21
CA GLU A 48 -9.94 -0.81 11.37
C GLU A 48 -8.77 -0.77 10.37
N PRO A 49 -8.13 -1.89 9.96
CA PRO A 49 -7.10 -1.84 8.93
C PRO A 49 -7.61 -1.25 7.61
N TYR A 50 -8.83 -1.59 7.20
CA TYR A 50 -9.41 -1.11 5.95
C TYR A 50 -9.75 0.38 6.03
N LYS A 51 -10.30 0.84 7.16
CA LYS A 51 -10.60 2.26 7.39
C LYS A 51 -9.32 3.10 7.41
N MET A 52 -8.31 2.63 8.12
CA MET A 52 -7.01 3.31 8.16
C MET A 52 -6.36 3.35 6.79
N THR A 53 -6.43 2.27 6.01
CA THR A 53 -5.94 2.24 4.62
C THR A 53 -6.59 3.32 3.76
N VAL A 54 -7.89 3.59 3.92
CA VAL A 54 -8.55 4.72 3.24
C VAL A 54 -7.92 6.06 3.62
N ASP A 55 -7.65 6.28 4.90
CA ASP A 55 -7.09 7.55 5.37
C ASP A 55 -5.63 7.72 4.93
N LEU A 56 -4.82 6.67 4.97
CA LEU A 56 -3.45 6.67 4.45
C LEU A 56 -3.41 6.92 2.93
N VAL A 57 -4.37 6.36 2.18
CA VAL A 57 -4.49 6.64 0.73
C VAL A 57 -4.87 8.09 0.45
N LYS A 58 -5.80 8.67 1.22
CA LYS A 58 -6.11 10.11 1.12
C LYS A 58 -4.89 10.97 1.40
N GLU A 59 -4.12 10.63 2.44
CA GLU A 59 -2.90 11.34 2.81
C GLU A 59 -1.83 11.25 1.72
N GLY A 60 -1.56 10.05 1.19
CA GLY A 60 -0.60 9.85 0.10
C GLY A 60 -0.98 10.61 -1.18
N LEU A 61 -2.26 10.56 -1.59
CA LEU A 61 -2.73 11.33 -2.75
C LEU A 61 -2.61 12.84 -2.52
N LYS A 62 -2.87 13.32 -1.30
CA LYS A 62 -2.70 14.73 -0.94
C LYS A 62 -1.23 15.16 -1.03
N GLU A 63 -0.30 14.33 -0.56
CA GLU A 63 1.14 14.59 -0.62
C GLU A 63 1.66 14.63 -2.06
N LEU A 64 1.20 13.70 -2.90
CA LEU A 64 1.49 13.70 -4.34
C LEU A 64 0.79 14.83 -5.11
N LYS A 65 -0.01 15.67 -4.44
CA LYS A 65 -0.82 16.73 -5.04
C LYS A 65 -1.68 16.20 -6.19
N PHE A 66 -2.28 15.04 -5.98
CA PHE A 66 -3.10 14.34 -6.98
C PHE A 66 -4.21 15.24 -7.56
N ASP A 67 -4.29 15.29 -8.89
CA ASP A 67 -5.37 15.99 -9.61
C ASP A 67 -6.36 15.01 -10.26
N LYS A 68 -7.53 14.87 -9.63
CA LYS A 68 -8.61 13.99 -10.11
C LYS A 68 -9.12 14.29 -11.53
N LYS A 69 -8.82 15.45 -12.11
CA LYS A 69 -9.23 15.81 -13.48
C LYS A 69 -8.27 15.27 -14.53
N THR A 70 -6.98 15.17 -14.21
CA THR A 70 -5.90 14.86 -15.16
C THR A 70 -5.22 13.52 -14.88
N GLU A 71 -5.52 12.92 -13.74
CA GLU A 71 -4.88 11.71 -13.25
C GLU A 71 -5.88 10.57 -13.00
N LYS A 72 -5.37 9.34 -13.11
CA LYS A 72 -6.07 8.12 -12.70
C LYS A 72 -5.22 7.31 -11.73
N VAL A 73 -5.86 6.41 -11.01
CA VAL A 73 -5.21 5.48 -10.09
C VAL A 73 -5.27 4.06 -10.66
N LEU A 74 -4.13 3.37 -10.68
CA LEU A 74 -4.06 1.91 -10.80
C LEU A 74 -3.87 1.35 -9.40
N LEU A 75 -4.83 0.57 -8.93
CA LEU A 75 -4.86 0.07 -7.55
C LEU A 75 -4.69 -1.45 -7.55
N CYS A 76 -3.78 -1.95 -6.71
CA CYS A 76 -3.60 -3.38 -6.49
C CYS A 76 -4.92 -4.07 -6.11
N ARG A 77 -5.04 -5.36 -6.46
CA ARG A 77 -6.22 -6.20 -6.22
C ARG A 77 -6.33 -6.73 -4.80
N GLY A 78 -5.37 -6.42 -3.91
CA GLY A 78 -5.42 -6.78 -2.49
C GLY A 78 -6.73 -6.35 -1.83
N ASN A 79 -7.23 -7.18 -0.92
CA ASN A 79 -8.49 -6.93 -0.20
C ASN A 79 -8.39 -5.73 0.74
N ILE A 80 -7.19 -5.42 1.26
CA ILE A 80 -6.97 -4.26 2.14
C ILE A 80 -7.46 -2.94 1.51
N PHE A 81 -7.53 -2.90 0.18
CA PHE A 81 -8.01 -1.77 -0.61
C PHE A 81 -9.51 -1.77 -0.93
N ASP A 82 -10.31 -2.71 -0.40
CA ASP A 82 -11.75 -2.80 -0.70
C ASP A 82 -12.48 -1.49 -0.37
N GLN A 83 -12.26 -0.95 0.83
CA GLN A 83 -12.85 0.34 1.23
C GLN A 83 -12.25 1.55 0.49
N VAL A 84 -11.03 1.42 -0.06
CA VAL A 84 -10.43 2.46 -0.91
C VAL A 84 -11.16 2.54 -2.25
N ARG A 85 -11.54 1.38 -2.82
CA ARG A 85 -12.33 1.34 -4.05
C ARG A 85 -13.72 1.96 -3.85
N GLU A 86 -14.36 1.66 -2.72
CA GLU A 86 -15.63 2.30 -2.32
C GLU A 86 -15.47 3.81 -2.23
N TYR A 87 -14.47 4.29 -1.48
CA TYR A 87 -14.18 5.71 -1.36
C TYR A 87 -13.93 6.38 -2.71
N PHE A 88 -13.11 5.80 -3.58
CA PHE A 88 -12.82 6.36 -4.90
C PHE A 88 -14.07 6.48 -5.78
N ASN A 89 -14.95 5.47 -5.73
CA ASN A 89 -16.23 5.53 -6.41
C ASN A 89 -17.10 6.68 -5.88
N ASP A 90 -17.19 6.83 -4.56
CA ASP A 90 -18.01 7.87 -3.92
C ASP A 90 -17.55 9.29 -4.24
N VAL A 91 -16.23 9.53 -4.33
CA VAL A 91 -15.68 10.86 -4.63
C VAL A 91 -15.37 11.11 -6.12
N GLY A 92 -15.66 10.13 -6.98
CA GLY A 92 -15.46 10.21 -8.42
C GLY A 92 -14.00 10.22 -8.86
N ILE A 93 -13.13 9.49 -8.14
CA ILE A 93 -11.74 9.25 -8.55
C ILE A 93 -11.72 8.11 -9.57
N LYS A 94 -11.07 8.34 -10.73
CA LYS A 94 -10.88 7.31 -11.76
C LYS A 94 -9.88 6.28 -11.25
N CYS A 95 -10.38 5.08 -10.93
CA CYS A 95 -9.58 3.98 -10.42
C CYS A 95 -9.79 2.71 -11.28
N GLU A 96 -8.71 2.01 -11.60
CA GLU A 96 -8.71 0.73 -12.28
C GLU A 96 -8.00 -0.31 -11.41
N ALA A 97 -8.58 -1.51 -11.26
CA ALA A 97 -7.93 -2.60 -10.54
C ALA A 97 -6.83 -3.23 -11.41
N ALA A 98 -5.60 -3.23 -10.91
CA ALA A 98 -4.41 -3.66 -11.66
C ALA A 98 -3.61 -4.70 -10.88
N ILE A 99 -2.83 -5.51 -11.61
CA ILE A 99 -1.68 -6.21 -11.02
C ILE A 99 -0.54 -5.19 -11.10
N ILE A 100 0.01 -4.81 -9.95
CA ILE A 100 1.14 -3.89 -9.89
C ILE A 100 2.41 -4.74 -9.95
N GLU A 101 3.26 -4.45 -10.94
CA GLU A 101 4.53 -5.15 -11.13
C GLU A 101 5.65 -4.14 -11.37
N GLY A 102 6.89 -4.53 -11.07
CA GLY A 102 8.06 -3.69 -11.31
C GLY A 102 8.29 -2.66 -10.21
N LYS A 103 8.55 -1.40 -10.58
CA LYS A 103 9.20 -0.41 -9.69
C LYS A 103 8.49 -0.21 -8.35
N LEU A 104 7.15 -0.11 -8.35
CA LEU A 104 6.41 0.11 -7.11
C LEU A 104 6.41 -1.15 -6.22
N GLN A 105 6.06 -2.30 -6.80
CA GLN A 105 6.06 -3.60 -6.12
C GLN A 105 7.42 -3.86 -5.45
N ASP A 106 8.49 -3.73 -6.24
CA ASP A 106 9.87 -3.88 -5.80
C ASP A 106 10.22 -2.98 -4.61
N ALA A 107 9.73 -1.75 -4.60
CA ALA A 107 10.08 -0.77 -3.57
C ALA A 107 9.27 -0.96 -2.28
N VAL A 108 8.00 -1.36 -2.39
CA VAL A 108 7.17 -1.64 -1.20
C VAL A 108 7.58 -2.95 -0.53
N GLU A 109 8.00 -3.97 -1.30
CA GLU A 109 8.58 -5.20 -0.75
C GLU A 109 9.92 -4.94 -0.04
N ASP A 110 10.79 -4.10 -0.61
CA ASP A 110 12.03 -3.69 0.05
C ASP A 110 11.76 -2.97 1.37
N ARG A 111 10.75 -2.11 1.40
CA ARG A 111 10.35 -1.39 2.61
C ARG A 111 9.95 -2.36 3.73
N LEU A 112 9.20 -3.40 3.40
CA LEU A 112 8.86 -4.45 4.36
C LEU A 112 10.12 -5.19 4.85
N VAL A 113 11.01 -5.59 3.94
CA VAL A 113 12.26 -6.28 4.31
C VAL A 113 13.14 -5.43 5.22
N GLU A 114 13.25 -4.13 4.95
CA GLU A 114 13.96 -3.17 5.80
C GLU A 114 13.35 -3.09 7.20
N HIS A 115 12.03 -2.96 7.29
CA HIS A 115 11.31 -2.93 8.57
C HIS A 115 11.56 -4.20 9.39
N LEU A 116 11.42 -5.37 8.77
CA LEU A 116 11.66 -6.65 9.44
C LEU A 116 13.10 -6.76 9.97
N ARG A 117 14.10 -6.30 9.20
CA ARG A 117 15.51 -6.38 9.60
C ARG A 117 15.88 -5.37 10.68
N ASN A 118 15.51 -4.12 10.48
CA ASN A 118 16.02 -3.00 11.24
C ASN A 118 15.20 -2.75 12.51
N ASP A 119 13.89 -2.94 12.44
CA ASP A 119 12.98 -2.59 13.53
C ASP A 119 12.62 -3.82 14.36
N LEU A 120 12.45 -4.98 13.71
CA LEU A 120 12.13 -6.25 14.39
C LEU A 120 13.33 -7.18 14.59
N GLY A 121 14.50 -6.83 14.06
CA GLY A 121 15.73 -7.60 14.25
C GLY A 121 15.75 -8.96 13.55
N VAL A 122 14.93 -9.17 12.52
CA VAL A 122 14.87 -10.44 11.77
C VAL A 122 16.15 -10.60 10.93
N ARG A 123 17.04 -11.49 11.37
CA ARG A 123 18.34 -11.77 10.72
C ARG A 123 18.33 -13.13 10.04
N SER A 124 17.70 -13.22 8.88
CA SER A 124 17.76 -14.40 8.01
C SER A 124 18.46 -14.07 6.70
N LYS A 125 19.47 -14.84 6.31
CA LYS A 125 20.10 -14.75 4.98
C LYS A 125 19.12 -15.07 3.84
N LYS A 126 18.00 -15.70 4.15
CA LYS A 126 16.92 -16.04 3.20
C LYS A 126 15.83 -14.98 3.10
N LEU A 127 15.84 -13.96 3.96
CA LEU A 127 14.90 -12.84 3.85
C LEU A 127 15.35 -11.96 2.68
N ASN A 128 14.84 -12.26 1.49
CA ASN A 128 15.07 -11.54 0.25
C ASN A 128 13.76 -11.48 -0.54
N ARG A 129 13.68 -10.60 -1.55
CA ARG A 129 12.49 -10.36 -2.40
C ARG A 129 11.87 -11.59 -3.05
N LYS A 130 12.50 -12.77 -3.03
CA LYS A 130 11.97 -13.93 -3.75
C LYS A 130 10.76 -14.52 -3.04
N SER A 131 9.60 -13.96 -3.34
CA SER A 131 8.38 -14.74 -3.46
C SER A 131 8.69 -15.90 -4.41
N VAL A 132 8.51 -17.14 -3.93
CA VAL A 132 8.67 -18.33 -4.78
C VAL A 132 7.58 -18.22 -5.85
N SER A 133 8.01 -17.95 -7.08
CA SER A 133 7.20 -18.00 -8.30
C SER A 133 6.54 -19.36 -8.47
#